data_AF-A0A6L7RZG8-F1
#
_entry.id   AF-A0A6L7RZG8-F1
#
_cell.length_a   1.000
_cell.length_b   1.000
_cell.length_c   1.000
_cell.angle_alpha   90.00
_cell.angle_beta   90.00
_cell.angle_gamma   90.00
#
_symmetry.space_group_name_H-M   'P 1'
#
loop_
_entity.id
_entity.type
_entity.pdbx_description
1 polymer ?
#
loop_
_entity_poly.entity_id
_entity_poly.type
_entity_poly.pdbx_seq_one_letter_code
_entity_poly.pdbx_strand_id
1 'polypeptide(L)'
;SAGATLDSDFLATLVQAAHKSGASIWVPSGAIGALDVVRAARIGDVDSITLTTTKPPVALADAPWVVEQGIDLSDVSQPLVIFSGGPVEAVRGFPQNVNVAALLTLAAEDPQRLRVTVVADPDAPGNVHEVEVLGSFGVMRLRLENRPSETNPKTSALAAQSVIALLRQLGSPLRFG
;
A
#
# COMPACT_ATOMS: atom_id res chain seq x y z
N SER A 1 6.61 9.23 -6.07
CA SER A 1 5.66 8.12 -5.81
C SER A 1 6.15 7.36 -4.58
N ALA A 2 5.25 6.80 -3.75
CA ALA A 2 5.63 6.05 -2.55
C ALA A 2 6.49 4.82 -2.88
N GLY A 3 6.27 4.16 -4.02
CA GLY A 3 7.07 3.01 -4.45
C GLY A 3 8.59 3.25 -4.50
N ALA A 4 9.04 4.48 -4.78
CA ALA A 4 10.46 4.82 -4.80
C ALA A 4 11.12 4.73 -3.42
N THR A 5 10.34 4.83 -2.34
CA THR A 5 10.85 4.78 -0.96
C THR A 5 11.21 3.37 -0.47
N LEU A 6 10.95 2.35 -1.29
CA LEU A 6 11.40 0.99 -1.04
C LEU A 6 12.87 0.76 -1.38
N ASP A 7 13.46 1.69 -2.13
CA ASP A 7 14.92 1.79 -2.27
C ASP A 7 15.47 2.47 -1.01
N SER A 8 16.20 1.70 -0.20
CA SER A 8 16.76 2.15 1.07
C SER A 8 17.78 3.28 0.91
N ASP A 9 18.56 3.27 -0.18
CA ASP A 9 19.58 4.29 -0.44
C ASP A 9 18.92 5.60 -0.88
N PHE A 10 17.90 5.49 -1.71
CA PHE A 10 17.07 6.64 -2.10
C PHE A 10 16.34 7.24 -0.89
N LEU A 11 15.73 6.40 -0.04
CA LEU A 11 15.04 6.86 1.17
C LEU A 11 16.01 7.56 2.13
N ALA A 12 17.18 6.97 2.38
CA ALA A 12 18.22 7.57 3.21
C ALA A 12 18.67 8.92 2.66
N THR A 13 18.89 9.01 1.35
CA THR A 13 19.25 10.27 0.68
C THR A 13 18.17 11.33 0.85
N LEU A 14 16.90 10.96 0.69
CA LEU A 14 15.76 11.86 0.83
C LEU A 14 15.64 12.40 2.26
N VAL A 15 15.75 11.52 3.26
CA VAL A 15 15.70 11.89 4.68
C VAL A 15 16.89 12.79 5.06
N GLN A 16 18.10 12.50 4.58
CA GLN A 16 19.26 13.36 4.79
C GLN A 16 19.09 14.75 4.17
N ALA A 17 18.51 14.84 2.97
CA ALA A 17 18.23 16.13 2.33
C ALA A 17 17.18 16.94 3.11
N ALA A 18 16.16 16.28 3.66
CA ALA A 18 15.17 16.91 4.52
C ALA A 18 15.81 17.47 5.81
N HIS A 19 16.68 16.69 6.46
CA HIS A 19 17.46 17.16 7.62
C HIS A 19 18.31 18.40 7.31
N LYS A 20 19.02 18.41 6.19
CA LYS A 20 19.91 19.54 5.81
C LYS A 20 19.14 20.82 5.48
N SER A 21 17.93 20.70 4.94
CA SER A 21 17.10 21.84 4.52
C SER A 21 16.13 22.33 5.59
N GLY A 22 15.91 21.56 6.66
CA GLY A 22 14.85 21.80 7.64
C GLY A 22 13.44 21.49 7.10
N ALA A 23 13.34 20.85 5.93
CA ALA A 23 12.07 20.45 5.35
C ALA A 23 11.48 19.22 6.06
N SER A 24 10.16 19.08 5.99
CA SER A 24 9.45 17.89 6.45
C SER A 24 8.91 17.08 5.28
N ILE A 25 9.06 15.76 5.34
CA ILE A 25 8.47 14.84 4.37
C ILE A 25 7.13 14.36 4.95
N TRP A 26 6.04 14.72 4.30
CA TRP A 26 4.71 14.29 4.71
C TRP A 26 4.24 13.12 3.86
N VAL A 27 3.83 12.04 4.53
CA VAL A 27 3.36 10.81 3.89
C VAL A 27 1.87 10.66 4.20
N PRO A 28 0.96 11.01 3.27
CA PRO A 28 -0.47 10.78 3.47
C PRO A 28 -0.79 9.29 3.41
N SER A 29 -1.93 8.89 3.99
CA SER A 29 -2.34 7.48 4.04
C SER A 29 -2.64 6.86 2.66
N GLY A 30 -2.87 7.68 1.64
CA GLY A 30 -3.11 7.20 0.29
C GLY A 30 -4.43 6.45 0.18
N ALA A 31 -4.43 5.33 -0.54
CA ALA A 31 -5.60 4.47 -0.69
C ALA A 31 -5.81 3.50 0.50
N ILE A 32 -5.07 3.68 1.59
CA ILE A 32 -5.20 2.90 2.82
C ILE A 32 -5.43 3.82 4.04
N GLY A 33 -5.65 3.21 5.20
CA GLY A 33 -5.75 3.86 6.50
C GLY A 33 -4.96 3.07 7.55
N ALA A 34 -5.11 3.46 8.81
CA ALA A 34 -4.50 2.78 9.97
C ALA A 34 -2.96 2.69 9.96
N LEU A 35 -2.26 3.56 9.20
CA LEU A 35 -0.79 3.60 9.21
C LEU A 35 -0.24 4.05 10.58
N ASP A 36 -1.01 4.85 11.30
CA ASP A 36 -0.78 5.23 12.70
C ASP A 36 -0.76 4.00 13.62
N VAL A 37 -1.70 3.06 13.44
CA VAL A 37 -1.73 1.81 14.20
C VAL A 37 -0.51 0.94 13.89
N VAL A 38 -0.11 0.83 12.62
CA VAL A 38 1.14 0.11 12.23
C VAL A 38 2.36 0.75 12.91
N ARG A 39 2.44 2.08 12.92
CA ARG A 39 3.53 2.82 13.57
C ARG A 39 3.52 2.70 15.09
N ALA A 40 2.35 2.56 15.71
CA ALA A 40 2.23 2.31 17.14
C ALA A 40 2.61 0.86 17.49
N ALA A 41 2.17 -0.11 16.68
CA ALA A 41 2.43 -1.53 16.88
C ALA A 41 3.93 -1.86 16.98
N ARG A 42 4.75 -1.24 16.13
CA ARG A 42 6.22 -1.40 16.11
C ARG A 42 6.98 -0.80 17.31
N ILE A 43 6.28 -0.11 18.23
CA ILE A 43 6.88 0.24 19.53
C ILE A 43 7.04 -1.04 20.38
N GLY A 44 6.15 -2.01 20.20
CA GLY A 44 6.29 -3.37 20.70
C GLY A 44 6.73 -4.35 19.60
N ASP A 45 6.49 -5.63 19.84
CA ASP A 45 6.84 -6.69 18.90
C ASP A 45 5.72 -6.88 17.86
N VAL A 46 6.07 -6.85 16.59
CA VAL A 46 5.18 -7.18 15.47
C VAL A 46 5.55 -8.57 14.98
N ASP A 47 4.62 -9.51 15.00
CA ASP A 47 4.85 -10.87 14.52
C ASP A 47 4.79 -10.93 12.99
N SER A 48 3.77 -10.33 12.40
CA SER A 48 3.60 -10.30 10.94
C SER A 48 2.71 -9.15 10.48
N ILE A 49 2.92 -8.76 9.21
CA ILE A 49 2.09 -7.80 8.48
C ILE A 49 1.73 -8.45 7.15
N THR A 50 0.44 -8.52 6.83
CA THR A 50 -0.03 -9.02 5.54
C THR A 50 -0.83 -7.94 4.83
N LEU A 51 -0.50 -7.70 3.56
CA LEU A 51 -1.31 -6.91 2.63
C LEU A 51 -1.87 -7.84 1.56
N THR A 52 -3.18 -7.94 1.48
CA THR A 52 -3.87 -8.56 0.33
C THR A 52 -4.50 -7.46 -0.50
N THR A 53 -4.21 -7.45 -1.80
CA THR A 53 -4.84 -6.54 -2.77
C THR A 53 -5.62 -7.36 -3.77
N THR A 54 -6.92 -7.13 -3.81
CA THR A 54 -7.85 -7.81 -4.74
C THR A 54 -8.33 -6.82 -5.78
N LYS A 55 -8.29 -7.22 -7.05
CA LYS A 55 -8.73 -6.42 -8.18
C LYS A 55 -9.43 -7.28 -9.25
N PRO A 56 -10.28 -6.68 -10.09
CA PRO A 56 -10.75 -7.32 -11.31
C PRO A 56 -9.58 -7.78 -12.20
N PRO A 57 -9.66 -8.95 -12.86
CA PRO A 57 -8.59 -9.47 -13.71
C PRO A 57 -8.12 -8.48 -14.78
N VAL A 58 -9.06 -7.74 -15.37
CA VAL A 58 -8.76 -6.69 -16.37
C VAL A 58 -7.83 -5.59 -15.85
N ALA A 59 -7.85 -5.28 -14.55
CA ALA A 59 -6.99 -4.27 -13.95
C ALA A 59 -5.55 -4.77 -13.69
N LEU A 60 -5.31 -6.07 -13.85
CA LEU A 60 -4.04 -6.74 -13.59
C LEU A 60 -3.37 -7.26 -14.88
N ALA A 61 -4.09 -7.32 -16.00
CA ALA A 61 -3.61 -7.90 -17.26
C ALA A 61 -2.28 -7.31 -17.76
N ASP A 62 -2.10 -5.99 -17.65
CA ASP A 62 -0.89 -5.29 -18.11
C ASP A 62 0.24 -5.26 -17.06
N ALA A 63 0.07 -5.93 -15.91
CA ALA A 63 1.08 -5.91 -14.87
C ALA A 63 2.36 -6.66 -15.34
N PRO A 64 3.57 -6.09 -15.15
CA PRO A 64 4.82 -6.75 -15.51
C PRO A 64 4.91 -8.21 -15.06
N TRP A 65 4.51 -8.51 -13.83
CA TRP A 65 4.51 -9.89 -13.30
C TRP A 65 3.60 -10.82 -14.10
N VAL A 66 2.39 -10.37 -14.45
CA VAL A 66 1.41 -11.17 -15.21
C VAL A 66 1.94 -11.48 -16.60
N VAL A 67 2.54 -10.49 -17.26
CA VAL A 67 3.13 -10.63 -18.60
C VAL A 67 4.37 -11.54 -18.57
N GLU A 68 5.29 -11.31 -17.64
CA GLU A 68 6.55 -12.07 -17.52
C GLU A 68 6.30 -13.54 -17.15
N GLN A 69 5.30 -13.81 -16.31
CA GLN A 69 4.95 -15.17 -15.89
C GLN A 69 3.95 -15.84 -16.86
N GLY A 70 3.46 -15.14 -17.89
CA GLY A 70 2.49 -15.68 -18.84
C GLY A 70 1.16 -16.09 -18.20
N ILE A 71 0.72 -15.36 -17.17
CA ILE A 71 -0.52 -15.67 -16.44
C ILE A 71 -1.71 -15.25 -17.31
N ASP A 72 -2.55 -16.22 -17.69
CA ASP A 72 -3.81 -15.95 -18.39
C ASP A 72 -4.90 -15.53 -17.41
N LEU A 73 -5.39 -14.30 -17.58
CA LEU A 73 -6.44 -13.71 -16.76
C LEU A 73 -7.81 -13.67 -17.44
N SER A 74 -7.94 -14.20 -18.67
CA SER A 74 -9.17 -14.12 -19.46
C SER A 74 -10.29 -15.04 -18.93
N ASP A 75 -9.94 -16.19 -18.36
CA ASP A 75 -10.87 -17.23 -17.90
C ASP A 75 -10.95 -17.36 -16.37
N VAL A 76 -10.54 -16.32 -15.63
CA VAL A 76 -10.60 -16.32 -14.16
C VAL A 76 -12.07 -16.24 -13.71
N SER A 77 -12.60 -17.35 -13.20
CA SER A 77 -13.99 -17.49 -12.76
C SER A 77 -14.17 -17.53 -11.23
N GLN A 78 -13.07 -17.51 -10.48
CA GLN A 78 -13.01 -17.51 -9.01
C GLN A 78 -11.78 -16.70 -8.58
N PRO A 79 -11.73 -16.18 -7.33
CA PRO A 79 -10.55 -15.48 -6.82
C PRO A 79 -9.27 -16.31 -7.00
N LEU A 80 -8.28 -15.73 -7.69
CA LEU A 80 -7.00 -16.35 -8.03
C LEU A 80 -5.85 -15.53 -7.44
N VAL A 81 -5.04 -16.15 -6.56
CA VAL A 81 -3.78 -15.55 -6.12
C VAL A 81 -2.77 -15.62 -7.26
N ILE A 82 -2.36 -14.46 -7.77
CA ILE A 82 -1.41 -14.36 -8.90
C ILE A 82 0.00 -14.00 -8.44
N PHE A 83 0.14 -13.55 -7.19
CA PHE A 83 1.42 -13.22 -6.58
C PHE A 83 1.32 -13.34 -5.05
N SER A 84 2.37 -13.87 -4.42
CA SER A 84 2.61 -13.75 -2.99
C SER A 84 4.11 -13.65 -2.72
N GLY A 85 4.56 -12.58 -2.08
CA GLY A 85 5.99 -12.32 -1.92
C GLY A 85 6.29 -11.08 -1.08
N GLY A 86 7.54 -10.61 -1.16
CA GLY A 86 7.97 -9.41 -0.44
C GLY A 86 7.47 -8.11 -1.09
N PRO A 87 7.50 -6.98 -0.36
CA PRO A 87 7.03 -5.69 -0.89
C PRO A 87 7.83 -5.23 -2.12
N VAL A 88 9.14 -5.45 -2.15
CA VAL A 88 10.00 -5.03 -3.28
C VAL A 88 9.63 -5.75 -4.58
N GLU A 89 9.40 -7.07 -4.51
CA GLU A 89 9.00 -7.88 -5.67
C GLU A 89 7.59 -7.50 -6.13
N ALA A 90 6.67 -7.32 -5.18
CA ALA A 90 5.31 -6.85 -5.48
C ALA A 90 5.36 -5.52 -6.24
N VAL A 91 6.26 -4.62 -5.84
CA VAL A 91 6.38 -3.29 -6.45
C VAL A 91 6.94 -3.33 -7.85
N ARG A 92 7.92 -4.20 -8.09
CA ARG A 92 8.43 -4.46 -9.43
C ARG A 92 7.38 -5.10 -10.32
N GLY A 93 6.65 -6.08 -9.79
CA GLY A 93 5.65 -6.85 -10.53
C GLY A 93 4.35 -6.11 -10.82
N PHE A 94 3.95 -5.17 -9.96
CA PHE A 94 2.66 -4.49 -10.02
C PHE A 94 2.74 -2.97 -9.76
N PRO A 95 3.60 -2.20 -10.47
CA PRO A 95 3.98 -0.83 -10.12
C PRO A 95 2.82 0.16 -10.02
N GLN A 96 1.70 -0.09 -10.73
CA GLN A 96 0.49 0.73 -10.67
C GLN A 96 -0.38 0.46 -9.42
N ASN A 97 -0.11 -0.63 -8.68
CA ASN A 97 -1.03 -1.22 -7.70
C ASN A 97 -0.50 -1.29 -6.26
N VAL A 98 0.71 -0.78 -6.01
CA VAL A 98 1.52 -1.12 -4.83
C VAL A 98 2.02 0.08 -4.01
N ASN A 99 1.46 1.26 -4.24
CA ASN A 99 1.69 2.39 -3.34
C ASN A 99 1.34 2.04 -1.88
N VAL A 100 0.34 1.18 -1.67
CA VAL A 100 -0.04 0.69 -0.34
C VAL A 100 1.05 -0.16 0.30
N ALA A 101 1.67 -1.08 -0.45
CA ALA A 101 2.78 -1.90 0.06
C ALA A 101 3.98 -1.04 0.49
N ALA A 102 4.31 -0.02 -0.31
CA ALA A 102 5.37 0.92 0.02
C ALA A 102 5.06 1.74 1.28
N LEU A 103 3.83 2.25 1.40
CA LEU A 103 3.38 2.99 2.59
C LEU A 103 3.41 2.14 3.86
N LEU A 104 2.98 0.88 3.78
CA LEU A 104 3.06 -0.05 4.92
C LEU A 104 4.50 -0.37 5.29
N THR A 105 5.38 -0.56 4.29
CA THR A 105 6.81 -0.77 4.53
C THR A 105 7.44 0.41 5.26
N LEU A 106 7.13 1.64 4.81
CA LEU A 106 7.57 2.87 5.47
C LEU A 106 7.04 2.97 6.91
N ALA A 107 5.77 2.64 7.14
CA ALA A 107 5.16 2.71 8.47
C ALA A 107 5.75 1.67 9.43
N ALA A 108 5.99 0.46 8.93
CA ALA A 108 6.53 -0.66 9.71
C ALA A 108 8.03 -0.52 10.01
N GLU A 109 8.82 0.09 9.11
CA GLU A 109 10.29 0.10 9.13
C GLU A 109 10.94 -1.31 9.20
N ASP A 110 10.18 -2.35 8.86
CA ASP A 110 10.64 -3.73 8.76
C ASP A 110 9.97 -4.43 7.55
N PRO A 111 10.55 -4.33 6.35
CA PRO A 111 10.00 -4.96 5.15
C PRO A 111 9.98 -6.50 5.23
N GLN A 112 10.78 -7.13 6.11
CA GLN A 112 10.87 -8.59 6.17
C GLN A 112 9.62 -9.23 6.76
N ARG A 113 8.89 -8.49 7.59
CA ARG A 113 7.64 -8.94 8.22
C ARG A 113 6.41 -8.68 7.36
N LEU A 114 6.55 -7.92 6.27
CA LEU A 114 5.47 -7.62 5.35
C LEU A 114 5.41 -8.65 4.22
N ARG A 115 4.29 -9.37 4.14
CA ARG A 115 3.93 -10.20 3.00
C ARG A 115 2.86 -9.50 2.17
N VAL A 116 3.07 -9.45 0.85
CA VAL A 116 2.11 -8.90 -0.09
C VAL A 116 1.52 -10.02 -0.93
N THR A 117 0.21 -10.05 -1.04
CA THR A 117 -0.56 -10.99 -1.87
C THR A 117 -1.41 -10.19 -2.85
N VAL A 118 -1.39 -10.57 -4.13
CA VAL A 118 -2.24 -9.97 -5.17
C VAL A 118 -3.21 -11.03 -5.67
N VAL A 119 -4.50 -10.68 -5.67
CA VAL A 119 -5.60 -11.55 -6.06
C VAL A 119 -6.32 -10.93 -7.26
N ALA A 120 -6.48 -11.73 -8.31
CA ALA A 120 -7.39 -11.44 -9.41
C ALA A 120 -8.75 -12.06 -9.10
N ASP A 121 -9.79 -11.25 -8.99
CA ASP A 121 -11.13 -11.72 -8.63
C ASP A 121 -12.17 -11.07 -9.56
N PRO A 122 -12.92 -11.86 -10.36
CA PRO A 122 -13.90 -11.33 -11.30
C PRO A 122 -15.08 -10.63 -10.61
N ASP A 123 -15.36 -10.97 -9.35
CA ASP A 123 -16.47 -10.43 -8.57
C ASP A 123 -16.04 -9.24 -7.68
N ALA A 124 -14.78 -8.81 -7.77
CA ALA A 124 -14.27 -7.70 -6.98
C ALA A 124 -15.01 -6.38 -7.31
N PRO A 125 -15.54 -5.66 -6.30
CA PRO A 125 -16.29 -4.41 -6.51
C PRO A 125 -15.40 -3.22 -6.95
N GLY A 126 -14.09 -3.43 -7.05
CA GLY A 126 -13.10 -2.40 -7.32
C GLY A 126 -11.73 -2.81 -6.76
N ASN A 127 -10.98 -1.82 -6.25
CA ASN A 127 -9.71 -2.08 -5.58
C ASN A 127 -9.97 -2.36 -4.10
N VAL A 128 -9.80 -3.60 -3.68
CA VAL A 128 -9.91 -3.98 -2.27
C VAL A 128 -8.51 -4.12 -1.68
N HIS A 129 -8.26 -3.46 -0.56
CA HIS A 129 -7.05 -3.63 0.22
C HIS A 129 -7.40 -4.16 1.60
N GLU A 130 -6.78 -5.28 1.96
CA GLU A 130 -6.90 -5.90 3.28
C GLU A 130 -5.54 -5.90 3.94
N VAL A 131 -5.49 -5.38 5.17
CA VAL A 131 -4.28 -5.36 5.99
C VAL A 131 -4.55 -6.08 7.29
N GLU A 132 -3.68 -7.04 7.60
CA GLU A 132 -3.65 -7.70 8.88
C GLU A 132 -2.30 -7.45 9.54
N VAL A 133 -2.31 -7.04 10.81
CA VAL A 133 -1.09 -6.89 11.62
C VAL A 133 -1.29 -7.67 12.91
N LEU A 134 -0.36 -8.58 13.20
CA LEU A 134 -0.31 -9.34 14.44
C LEU A 134 0.92 -8.92 15.24
N GLY A 135 0.78 -8.82 16.56
CA GLY A 135 1.89 -8.55 17.45
C GLY A 135 1.49 -8.55 18.91
N SER A 136 2.40 -8.11 19.77
CA SER A 136 2.19 -8.05 21.22
C SER A 136 1.02 -7.15 21.64
N PHE A 137 0.63 -6.20 20.79
CA PHE A 137 -0.52 -5.32 20.99
C PHE A 137 -1.87 -6.01 20.70
N GLY A 138 -1.86 -7.17 20.03
CA GLY A 138 -3.05 -7.89 19.57
C GLY A 138 -3.11 -8.03 18.05
N VAL A 139 -4.31 -7.91 17.50
CA VAL A 139 -4.57 -8.10 16.05
C VAL A 139 -5.32 -6.89 15.49
N MET A 140 -4.77 -6.29 14.44
CA MET A 140 -5.44 -5.31 13.61
C MET A 140 -5.90 -5.97 12.31
N ARG A 141 -7.16 -5.75 11.92
CA ARG A 141 -7.69 -6.09 10.60
C ARG A 141 -8.36 -4.85 9.99
N LEU A 142 -7.93 -4.47 8.80
CA LEU A 142 -8.49 -3.39 8.02
C LEU A 142 -8.88 -3.91 6.65
N ARG A 143 -10.10 -3.59 6.20
CA ARG A 143 -10.55 -3.84 4.83
C ARG A 143 -11.09 -2.54 4.24
N LEU A 144 -10.56 -2.15 3.09
CA LEU A 144 -11.00 -0.97 2.35
C LEU A 144 -11.41 -1.36 0.94
N GLU A 145 -12.67 -1.11 0.63
CA GLU A 145 -13.25 -1.30 -0.70
C GLU A 145 -13.30 0.07 -1.39
N ASN A 146 -12.23 0.37 -2.11
CA ASN A 146 -12.02 1.70 -2.68
C ASN A 146 -12.71 1.84 -4.03
N ARG A 147 -13.40 2.97 -4.21
CA ARG A 147 -13.90 3.39 -5.52
C ARG A 147 -12.76 3.98 -6.37
N PRO A 148 -12.72 3.66 -7.67
CA PRO A 148 -11.83 4.34 -8.62
C PRO A 148 -12.05 5.85 -8.63
N SER A 149 -10.99 6.61 -8.93
CA SER A 149 -11.13 8.04 -9.22
C SER A 149 -11.86 8.25 -10.55
N GLU A 150 -12.73 9.25 -10.61
CA GLU A 150 -13.44 9.65 -11.84
C GLU A 150 -12.47 10.08 -12.95
N THR A 151 -11.35 10.71 -12.59
CA THR A 151 -10.36 11.23 -13.55
C THR A 151 -9.22 10.26 -13.87
N ASN A 152 -9.04 9.22 -13.05
CA ASN A 152 -8.06 8.16 -13.29
C ASN A 152 -8.54 6.84 -12.65
N PRO A 153 -9.24 5.98 -13.41
CA PRO A 153 -9.79 4.73 -12.90
C PRO A 153 -8.74 3.74 -12.35
N LYS A 154 -7.45 3.93 -12.67
CA LYS A 154 -6.36 3.09 -12.14
C LYS A 154 -6.01 3.40 -10.68
N THR A 155 -6.45 4.55 -10.14
CA THR A 155 -6.20 4.96 -8.75
C THR A 155 -7.47 5.08 -7.92
N SER A 156 -7.36 5.01 -6.59
CA SER A 156 -8.48 5.26 -5.67
C SER A 156 -8.72 6.76 -5.49
N ALA A 157 -9.98 7.17 -5.43
CA ALA A 157 -10.37 8.54 -5.05
C ALA A 157 -9.85 8.91 -3.64
N LEU A 158 -9.78 7.93 -2.73
CA LEU A 158 -9.29 8.12 -1.36
C LEU A 158 -7.83 8.61 -1.33
N ALA A 159 -7.01 8.19 -2.29
CA ALA A 159 -5.62 8.62 -2.36
C ALA A 159 -5.50 10.16 -2.51
N ALA A 160 -6.29 10.76 -3.39
CA ALA A 160 -6.32 12.22 -3.55
C ALA A 160 -6.93 12.91 -2.32
N GLN A 161 -8.00 12.34 -1.76
CA GLN A 161 -8.66 12.87 -0.57
C GLN A 161 -7.73 12.86 0.66
N SER A 162 -6.87 11.85 0.80
CA SER A 162 -5.89 11.76 1.90
C SER A 162 -4.88 12.91 1.87
N VAL A 163 -4.47 13.38 0.68
CA VAL A 163 -3.60 14.54 0.53
C VAL A 163 -4.33 15.82 0.97
N ILE A 164 -5.57 15.99 0.54
CA ILE A 164 -6.39 17.15 0.92
C ILE A 164 -6.60 17.17 2.45
N ALA A 165 -6.89 16.02 3.05
CA ALA A 165 -7.07 15.89 4.49
C ALA A 165 -5.78 16.27 5.25
N LEU A 166 -4.64 15.76 4.81
CA LEU A 166 -3.33 16.11 5.37
C LEU A 166 -3.06 17.62 5.29
N LEU A 167 -3.27 18.25 4.13
CA LEU A 167 -3.04 19.68 3.94
C LEU A 167 -3.94 20.53 4.86
N ARG A 168 -5.21 20.13 5.03
CA ARG A 168 -6.13 20.79 5.98
C ARG A 168 -5.67 20.62 7.43
N GLN A 169 -5.16 19.44 7.79
CA GLN A 169 -4.64 19.18 9.14
C GLN A 169 -3.42 20.05 9.48
N LEU A 170 -2.55 20.36 8.51
CA LEU A 170 -1.39 21.25 8.73
C LEU A 170 -1.78 22.65 9.20
N GLY A 171 -2.94 23.16 8.75
CA GLY A 171 -3.50 24.45 9.17
C GLY A 171 -4.45 24.39 10.36
N SER A 172 -4.69 23.21 10.94
CA SER A 172 -5.69 23.00 11.99
C SER A 172 -5.07 22.87 13.38
N PRO A 173 -5.70 23.44 14.45
CA PRO A 173 -5.28 23.19 15.83
C PRO A 173 -5.62 21.78 16.30
N LEU A 174 -6.66 21.15 15.72
CA LEU A 174 -7.02 19.75 15.96
C LEU A 174 -6.32 18.87 14.94
N ARG A 175 -5.62 17.83 15.41
CA ARG A 175 -4.86 16.90 14.58
C ARG A 175 -5.23 15.46 14.91
N PHE A 176 -5.41 14.65 13.88
CA PHE A 176 -5.63 13.23 14.00
C PHE A 176 -4.28 12.50 13.90
N GLY A 177 -4.14 11.47 14.73
CA GLY A 177 -3.00 10.55 14.76
C GLY A 177 -3.02 9.63 13.56
#